data_AF-T0DKA6-F1
#
_entry.id   AF-T0DKA6-F1
#
_cell.length_a   1.000
_cell.length_b   1.000
_cell.length_c   1.000
_cell.angle_alpha   90.00
_cell.angle_beta   90.00
_cell.angle_gamma   90.00
#
_symmetry.space_group_name_H-M   'P 1'
#
loop_
_entity.id
_entity.type
_entity.pdbx_description
1 polymer ?
#
loop_
_entity_poly.entity_id
_entity_poly.type
_entity_poly.pdbx_seq_one_letter_code
_entity_poly.pdbx_strand_id
1 'polypeptide(L)'
;MKKNTILTFIFLAVINTSCQLTSGDFLSGKAQGMAKRVSRESDILDIVDDVVREEEGQGVNEDLRDLTDNYSNFPTSYDITDYINGNVAAMGTQCAMTDQEREWSFVKNVGTGSFGARKVLATIYQSCMPINTIIDSSTPSLSGVSTREATLSDGTDFRQRIVHDRVAMVRSHEVLRKLDQDPGYPGEGCIDATKIPPVYGYGSRKGLRSNEVNLFTRGQGVSKSGARASGIDCSEFISAAYAAEGLKFTTRDQDYRSLTTTSLHNTVKSKNSCVKPVKFGLPYSLQSGDIINLKGSHVVMVDTIGEDPLAIRKFSELGRCDDITISDFNFTYIHSGALKNYGPARVDARTHAKNRSTMFNTLRAQAVSSCKAIVAKKEYSNEMMSGRFSILRHDSSNSACFYDEPAKLKGESCINQCLQEEIKGAKNV
;
A
#
# COMPACT_ATOMS: atom_id res chain seq x y z
N MET A 1 9.38 -2.31 40.16
CA MET A 1 9.09 -1.53 38.92
C MET A 1 9.66 -0.11 39.00
N LYS A 2 11.00 0.10 39.00
CA LYS A 2 11.58 1.47 39.01
C LYS A 2 12.91 1.65 38.23
N LYS A 3 13.41 0.64 37.50
CA LYS A 3 14.66 0.77 36.72
C LYS A 3 14.46 1.10 35.23
N ASN A 4 13.36 0.65 34.62
CA ASN A 4 13.13 0.90 33.18
C ASN A 4 12.69 2.34 32.89
N THR A 5 11.94 2.98 33.79
CA THR A 5 11.41 4.33 33.56
C THR A 5 12.51 5.39 33.55
N ILE A 6 13.53 5.25 34.41
CA ILE A 6 14.68 6.16 34.47
C ILE A 6 15.55 6.02 33.20
N LEU A 7 15.71 4.80 32.68
CA LEU A 7 16.44 4.56 31.44
C LEU A 7 15.78 5.23 30.22
N THR A 8 14.44 5.25 30.19
CA THR A 8 13.66 5.90 29.12
C THR A 8 13.79 7.43 29.14
N PHE A 9 13.81 8.04 30.33
CA PHE A 9 14.03 9.49 30.46
C PHE A 9 15.46 9.90 30.06
N ILE A 10 16.47 9.10 30.38
CA ILE A 10 17.85 9.34 29.93
C ILE A 10 17.96 9.23 28.40
N PHE A 11 17.25 8.27 27.78
CA PHE A 11 17.22 8.17 26.31
C PHE A 11 16.56 9.39 25.65
N LEU A 12 15.46 9.91 26.22
CA LEU A 12 14.76 11.10 25.70
C LEU A 12 15.61 12.38 25.82
N ALA A 13 16.34 12.56 26.93
CA ALA A 13 17.24 13.70 27.11
C ALA A 13 18.46 13.66 26.16
N VAL A 14 19.01 12.47 25.92
CA VAL A 14 20.13 12.27 24.99
C VAL A 14 19.71 12.47 23.53
N ILE A 15 18.50 12.06 23.15
CA ILE A 15 17.97 12.28 21.80
C ILE A 15 17.79 13.80 21.54
N ASN A 16 17.24 14.55 22.50
CA ASN A 16 17.05 16.00 22.34
C ASN A 16 18.36 16.80 22.29
N THR A 17 19.39 16.42 23.06
CA THR A 17 20.70 17.11 23.02
C THR A 17 21.54 16.72 21.79
N SER A 18 21.35 15.52 21.23
CA SER A 18 22.08 15.09 20.03
C SER A 18 21.65 15.79 18.72
N CYS A 19 20.54 16.55 18.74
CA CYS A 19 20.05 17.31 17.58
C CYS A 19 20.60 18.75 17.49
N GLN A 20 21.46 19.18 18.40
CA GLN A 20 22.06 20.54 18.38
C GLN A 20 23.53 20.59 17.96
N LEU A 21 24.18 19.45 17.66
CA LEU A 21 25.59 19.44 17.29
C LEU A 21 25.78 19.61 15.79
N THR A 22 26.53 20.65 15.41
CA THR A 22 26.92 20.88 14.02
C THR A 22 28.22 20.14 13.70
N SER A 23 28.52 19.96 12.41
CA SER A 23 29.73 19.26 11.94
C SER A 23 31.06 19.85 12.47
N GLY A 24 31.06 21.10 12.94
CA GLY A 24 32.22 21.73 13.58
C GLY A 24 32.53 21.21 14.98
N ASP A 25 31.53 20.74 15.73
CA ASP A 25 31.70 20.34 17.13
C ASP A 25 32.41 18.99 17.28
N PHE A 26 32.25 18.10 16.31
CA PHE A 26 32.91 16.79 16.25
C PHE A 26 34.43 16.90 16.04
N LEU A 27 34.88 17.90 15.30
CA LEU A 27 36.30 18.14 15.03
C LEU A 27 37.02 18.83 16.20
N SER A 28 36.29 19.47 17.11
CA SER A 28 36.84 20.18 18.27
C SER A 28 37.11 19.29 19.51
N GLY A 29 36.70 18.00 19.47
CA GLY A 29 36.90 17.07 20.59
C GLY A 29 35.97 17.27 21.80
N LYS A 30 35.02 18.22 21.75
CA LYS A 30 34.06 18.49 22.85
C LYS A 30 33.20 17.28 23.24
N ALA A 31 32.81 16.44 22.28
CA ALA A 31 32.03 15.21 22.53
C ALA A 31 32.78 14.18 23.40
N GLN A 32 34.12 14.14 23.33
CA GLN A 32 34.94 13.26 24.18
C GLN A 32 35.09 13.79 25.61
N GLY A 33 34.85 15.09 25.85
CA GLY A 33 34.90 15.69 27.18
C GLY A 33 33.71 15.29 28.07
N MET A 34 32.51 15.17 27.49
CA MET A 34 31.29 14.77 28.20
C MET A 34 31.28 13.28 28.56
N ALA A 35 31.75 12.42 27.65
CA ALA A 35 31.81 10.98 27.88
C ALA A 35 32.81 10.57 28.99
N LYS A 36 33.75 11.45 29.34
CA LYS A 36 34.82 11.16 30.33
C LYS A 36 34.47 11.54 31.77
N ARG A 37 33.30 12.15 32.03
CA ARG A 37 32.90 12.67 33.36
C ARG A 37 31.88 11.85 34.13
N VAL A 38 31.41 10.70 33.63
CA VAL A 38 30.44 9.86 34.35
C VAL A 38 31.16 8.63 34.90
N SER A 39 31.57 8.67 36.17
CA SER A 39 32.08 7.46 36.85
C SER A 39 31.43 7.18 38.21
N ARG A 40 30.61 8.09 38.76
CA ARG A 40 29.87 7.87 40.01
C ARG A 40 28.47 8.47 39.98
N GLU A 41 27.53 7.82 40.65
CA GLU A 41 26.11 8.22 40.79
C GLU A 41 25.93 9.62 41.39
N SER A 42 26.88 10.11 42.19
CA SER A 42 26.86 11.47 42.75
C SER A 42 26.99 12.56 41.69
N ASP A 43 27.71 12.29 40.61
CA ASP A 43 28.03 13.28 39.57
C ASP A 43 26.81 13.52 38.65
N ILE A 44 25.80 12.63 38.71
CA ILE A 44 24.56 12.72 37.92
C ILE A 44 23.62 13.76 38.52
N LEU A 45 23.59 13.89 39.85
CA LEU A 45 22.72 14.87 40.52
C LEU A 45 23.21 16.31 40.30
N ASP A 46 24.52 16.52 40.31
CA ASP A 46 25.11 17.86 40.05
C ASP A 46 24.90 18.29 38.59
N ILE A 47 24.92 17.36 37.63
CA ILE A 47 24.61 17.66 36.22
C ILE A 47 23.12 17.96 36.03
N VAL A 48 22.23 17.27 36.74
CA VAL A 48 20.78 17.54 36.69
C VAL A 48 20.47 18.91 37.29
N ASP A 49 21.14 19.31 38.37
CA ASP A 49 20.94 20.64 38.98
C ASP A 49 21.49 21.79 38.11
N ASP A 50 22.61 21.58 37.41
CA ASP A 50 23.16 22.56 36.46
C ASP A 50 22.29 22.72 35.20
N VAL A 51 21.73 21.62 34.68
CA VAL A 51 20.81 21.65 33.52
C VAL A 51 19.45 22.26 33.88
N VAL A 52 18.96 22.03 35.11
CA VAL A 52 17.69 22.61 35.57
C VAL A 52 17.83 24.09 35.91
N ARG A 53 19.01 24.58 36.31
CA ARG A 53 19.22 26.01 36.60
C ARG A 53 19.49 26.88 35.38
N GLU A 54 19.88 26.34 34.24
CA GLU A 54 20.13 27.16 33.03
C GLU A 54 18.92 27.30 32.08
N GLU A 55 17.83 26.54 32.27
CA GLU A 55 16.62 26.63 31.43
C GLU A 55 15.33 26.97 32.18
N GLU A 56 15.36 27.96 33.08
CA GLU A 56 14.13 28.69 33.49
C GLU A 56 13.62 29.66 32.40
N GLY A 57 13.60 29.19 31.14
CA GLY A 57 13.26 29.98 29.97
C GLY A 57 12.53 29.17 28.91
N GLN A 58 11.18 29.17 29.02
CA GLN A 58 10.20 28.94 27.96
C GLN A 58 10.00 27.49 27.39
N GLY A 59 8.85 26.92 27.74
CA GLY A 59 7.90 26.46 26.71
C GLY A 59 7.65 24.96 26.54
N VAL A 60 8.53 24.07 27.01
CA VAL A 60 8.42 22.63 26.64
C VAL A 60 7.80 21.75 27.75
N ASN A 61 7.67 22.28 28.98
CA ASN A 61 7.32 21.47 30.16
C ASN A 61 5.85 21.53 30.62
N GLU A 62 4.99 22.34 29.99
CA GLU A 62 3.57 22.41 30.39
C GLU A 62 2.76 21.22 29.81
N ASP A 63 2.98 20.83 28.56
CA ASP A 63 2.16 19.80 27.88
C ASP A 63 2.38 18.37 28.41
N LEU A 64 3.56 18.07 28.97
CA LEU A 64 3.85 16.76 29.60
C LEU A 64 3.23 16.62 30.99
N ARG A 65 2.93 17.74 31.66
CA ARG A 65 2.22 17.73 32.96
C ARG A 65 0.76 17.35 32.81
N ASP A 66 0.12 17.78 31.72
CA ASP A 66 -1.27 17.46 31.42
C ASP A 66 -1.49 15.96 31.15
N LEU A 67 -0.49 15.26 30.60
CA LEU A 67 -0.55 13.81 30.36
C LEU A 67 -0.46 12.95 31.61
N THR A 68 0.01 13.50 32.73
CA THR A 68 0.31 12.73 33.94
C THR A 68 -0.59 13.09 35.11
N ASP A 69 -1.56 13.99 34.93
CA ASP A 69 -2.48 14.46 35.98
C ASP A 69 -1.72 14.77 37.29
N ASN A 70 -0.67 15.59 37.21
CA ASN A 70 0.24 15.88 38.34
C ASN A 70 0.80 14.61 39.01
N TYR A 71 1.18 13.61 38.21
CA TYR A 71 1.76 12.32 38.61
C TYR A 71 0.83 11.39 39.41
N SER A 72 -0.49 11.64 39.37
CA SER A 72 -1.48 10.79 40.06
C SER A 72 -1.98 9.61 39.22
N ASN A 73 -1.96 9.74 37.88
CA ASN A 73 -2.22 8.66 36.94
C ASN A 73 -1.13 8.64 35.86
N PHE A 74 -0.58 7.46 35.58
CA PHE A 74 0.37 7.31 34.47
C PHE A 74 -0.40 7.07 33.16
N PRO A 75 -0.08 7.80 32.08
CA PRO A 75 -0.74 7.64 30.79
C PRO A 75 -0.53 6.22 30.25
N THR A 76 -1.50 5.71 29.50
CA THR A 76 -1.37 4.40 28.88
C THR A 76 -0.35 4.46 27.74
N SER A 77 0.16 3.31 27.31
CA SER A 77 1.04 3.25 26.14
C SER A 77 0.39 3.82 24.88
N TYR A 78 -0.95 3.81 24.81
CA TYR A 78 -1.71 4.41 23.73
C TYR A 78 -1.63 5.94 23.78
N ASP A 79 -1.88 6.54 24.95
CA ASP A 79 -1.88 8.01 25.12
C ASP A 79 -0.50 8.63 24.88
N ILE A 80 0.57 7.94 25.31
CA ILE A 80 1.94 8.35 25.02
C ILE A 80 2.24 8.25 23.51
N THR A 81 1.76 7.19 22.85
CA THR A 81 1.96 7.01 21.40
C THR A 81 1.20 8.06 20.60
N ASP A 82 -0.02 8.40 21.02
CA ASP A 82 -0.84 9.41 20.35
C ASP A 82 -0.26 10.82 20.54
N TYR A 83 0.27 11.13 21.73
CA TYR A 83 1.00 12.38 21.98
C TYR A 83 2.31 12.48 21.17
N ILE A 84 3.07 11.39 21.06
CA ILE A 84 4.29 11.37 20.21
C ILE A 84 3.89 11.58 18.75
N ASN A 85 2.89 10.88 18.25
CA ASN A 85 2.45 11.02 16.86
C ASN A 85 1.89 12.43 16.59
N GLY A 86 1.17 13.03 17.54
CA GLY A 86 0.66 14.39 17.47
C GLY A 86 1.76 15.44 17.44
N ASN A 87 2.81 15.27 18.26
CA ASN A 87 3.91 16.23 18.34
C ASN A 87 4.99 16.04 17.29
N VAL A 88 5.22 14.82 16.80
CA VAL A 88 6.07 14.55 15.63
C VAL A 88 5.44 15.16 14.36
N ALA A 89 4.11 15.28 14.30
CA ALA A 89 3.43 16.02 13.24
C ALA A 89 3.45 17.56 13.44
N ALA A 90 3.56 18.05 14.68
CA ALA A 90 3.49 19.47 15.01
C ALA A 90 4.86 20.18 15.07
N MET A 91 5.96 19.47 15.34
CA MET A 91 7.30 20.04 15.35
C MET A 91 7.92 20.03 13.94
N GLY A 92 7.71 21.12 13.22
CA GLY A 92 8.25 21.41 11.89
C GLY A 92 9.78 21.58 11.81
N THR A 93 10.56 20.95 12.69
CA THR A 93 12.01 20.86 12.57
C THR A 93 12.37 19.53 11.89
N GLN A 94 12.28 19.55 10.55
CA GLN A 94 12.83 18.50 9.71
C GLN A 94 14.32 18.33 10.04
N CYS A 95 14.69 17.25 10.72
CA CYS A 95 16.02 16.69 10.53
C CYS A 95 16.17 16.45 9.03
N ALA A 96 17.21 17.01 8.41
CA ALA A 96 17.43 16.88 6.98
C ALA A 96 17.64 15.40 6.64
N MET A 97 16.56 14.70 6.27
CA MET A 97 16.64 13.33 5.79
C MET A 97 17.56 13.30 4.58
N THR A 98 18.54 12.41 4.59
CA THR A 98 19.35 12.13 3.42
C THR A 98 18.46 11.62 2.28
N ASP A 99 18.87 11.82 1.02
CA ASP A 99 18.12 11.32 -0.14
C ASP A 99 17.93 9.79 -0.07
N GLN A 100 18.88 9.08 0.53
CA GLN A 100 18.80 7.66 0.79
C GLN A 100 17.69 7.32 1.81
N GLU A 101 17.63 7.98 2.96
CA GLU A 101 16.55 7.76 3.95
C GLU A 101 15.17 8.11 3.39
N ARG A 102 15.10 9.15 2.54
CA ARG A 102 13.86 9.52 1.85
C ARG A 102 13.43 8.45 0.86
N GLU A 103 14.35 7.88 0.08
CA GLU A 103 14.05 6.76 -0.81
C GLU A 103 13.63 5.50 -0.06
N TRP A 104 14.31 5.17 1.04
CA TRP A 104 13.98 4.01 1.86
C TRP A 104 12.60 4.13 2.52
N SER A 105 12.18 5.34 2.92
CA SER A 105 10.83 5.55 3.45
C SER A 105 9.75 5.41 2.38
N PHE A 106 10.03 5.79 1.12
CA PHE A 106 9.12 5.53 0.00
C PHE A 106 8.99 4.04 -0.31
N VAL A 107 10.11 3.30 -0.32
CA VAL A 107 10.15 1.87 -0.69
C VAL A 107 9.47 0.97 0.34
N LYS A 108 9.57 1.29 1.65
CA LYS A 108 9.05 0.44 2.72
C LYS A 108 7.58 0.69 3.08
N ASN A 109 7.05 1.86 2.76
CA ASN A 109 5.67 2.19 3.11
C ASN A 109 4.67 1.48 2.19
N VAL A 110 3.98 0.48 2.74
CA VAL A 110 2.79 -0.11 2.09
C VAL A 110 1.63 0.85 2.26
N GLY A 111 1.15 1.41 1.14
CA GLY A 111 0.02 2.33 1.16
C GLY A 111 -1.26 1.62 1.58
N THR A 112 -2.15 2.33 2.30
CA THR A 112 -3.41 1.77 2.83
C THR A 112 -4.23 1.05 1.76
N GLY A 113 -4.33 1.63 0.55
CA GLY A 113 -5.00 0.95 -0.57
C GLY A 113 -4.38 -0.41 -0.90
N SER A 114 -3.06 -0.48 -1.00
CA SER A 114 -2.32 -1.72 -1.30
C SER A 114 -2.54 -2.78 -0.22
N PHE A 115 -2.52 -2.35 1.04
CA PHE A 115 -2.82 -3.22 2.17
C PHE A 115 -4.24 -3.80 2.06
N GLY A 116 -5.23 -2.98 1.72
CA GLY A 116 -6.59 -3.44 1.42
C GLY A 116 -6.66 -4.43 0.25
N ALA A 117 -5.85 -4.22 -0.79
CA ALA A 117 -5.75 -5.15 -1.91
C ALA A 117 -5.15 -6.51 -1.49
N ARG A 118 -4.14 -6.51 -0.62
CA ARG A 118 -3.57 -7.73 -0.02
C ARG A 118 -4.60 -8.45 0.85
N LYS A 119 -5.38 -7.70 1.64
CA LYS A 119 -6.47 -8.21 2.48
C LYS A 119 -7.58 -8.88 1.67
N VAL A 120 -8.03 -8.23 0.60
CA VAL A 120 -8.99 -8.82 -0.36
C VAL A 120 -8.41 -10.09 -0.98
N LEU A 121 -7.14 -10.04 -1.40
CA LEU A 121 -6.48 -11.19 -2.02
C LEU A 121 -6.39 -12.36 -1.03
N ALA A 122 -5.89 -12.14 0.18
CA ALA A 122 -5.82 -13.16 1.23
C ALA A 122 -7.20 -13.75 1.53
N THR A 123 -8.23 -12.89 1.66
CA THR A 123 -9.59 -13.32 1.95
C THR A 123 -10.15 -14.20 0.84
N ILE A 124 -9.92 -13.86 -0.44
CA ILE A 124 -10.40 -14.63 -1.58
C ILE A 124 -9.85 -16.06 -1.59
N TYR A 125 -8.58 -16.25 -1.22
CA TYR A 125 -7.94 -17.57 -1.14
C TYR A 125 -8.06 -18.22 0.23
N GLN A 126 -8.56 -17.49 1.24
CA GLN A 126 -8.61 -17.90 2.65
C GLN A 126 -7.24 -18.34 3.17
N SER A 127 -6.20 -17.60 2.81
CA SER A 127 -4.80 -17.91 3.17
C SER A 127 -3.92 -16.66 3.05
N CYS A 128 -2.79 -16.63 3.76
CA CYS A 128 -1.75 -15.59 3.64
C CYS A 128 -0.85 -15.79 2.42
N MET A 129 -0.80 -17.02 1.87
CA MET A 129 0.06 -17.39 0.75
C MET A 129 -0.01 -16.48 -0.48
N PRO A 130 -1.18 -16.02 -0.97
CA PRO A 130 -1.23 -15.15 -2.15
C PRO A 130 -0.64 -13.76 -1.89
N ILE A 131 -0.51 -13.33 -0.62
CA ILE A 131 0.15 -12.07 -0.28
C ILE A 131 1.62 -12.13 -0.68
N ASN A 132 2.29 -13.29 -0.61
CA ASN A 132 3.71 -13.43 -0.95
C ASN A 132 3.98 -14.03 -2.34
N THR A 133 2.93 -14.43 -3.05
CA THR A 133 3.07 -15.09 -4.36
C THR A 133 2.97 -14.06 -5.48
N ILE A 134 4.07 -13.81 -6.19
CA ILE A 134 4.14 -12.89 -7.34
C ILE A 134 4.14 -13.70 -8.64
N ILE A 135 3.22 -13.37 -9.54
CA ILE A 135 3.20 -13.88 -10.91
C ILE A 135 4.16 -13.05 -11.75
N ASP A 136 5.07 -13.71 -12.46
CA ASP A 136 6.09 -13.05 -13.27
C ASP A 136 6.08 -13.58 -14.72
N SER A 137 7.11 -13.23 -15.50
CA SER A 137 7.23 -13.70 -16.89
C SER A 137 7.45 -15.22 -17.01
N SER A 138 8.02 -15.87 -16.01
CA SER A 138 8.31 -17.31 -15.97
C SER A 138 7.11 -18.16 -15.55
N THR A 139 6.14 -17.59 -14.81
CA THR A 139 4.95 -18.32 -14.36
C THR A 139 4.15 -18.88 -15.55
N PRO A 140 3.79 -20.17 -15.59
CA PRO A 140 3.01 -20.74 -16.69
C PRO A 140 1.56 -20.24 -16.69
N SER A 141 0.88 -20.34 -17.84
CA SER A 141 -0.56 -20.05 -17.94
C SER A 141 -1.39 -21.14 -17.27
N LEU A 142 -2.53 -20.75 -16.67
CA LEU A 142 -3.46 -21.70 -16.08
C LEU A 142 -4.13 -22.58 -17.13
N SER A 143 -4.33 -23.84 -16.76
CA SER A 143 -5.14 -24.82 -17.47
C SER A 143 -6.54 -24.93 -16.87
N GLY A 144 -7.49 -25.55 -17.58
CA GLY A 144 -8.83 -25.82 -17.05
C GLY A 144 -9.78 -24.62 -16.99
N VAL A 145 -9.33 -23.45 -17.45
CA VAL A 145 -10.10 -22.21 -17.52
C VAL A 145 -10.02 -21.61 -18.92
N SER A 146 -11.15 -21.14 -19.46
CA SER A 146 -11.20 -20.52 -20.78
C SER A 146 -12.23 -19.39 -20.84
N THR A 147 -12.30 -18.75 -22.00
CA THR A 147 -13.23 -17.65 -22.31
C THR A 147 -14.31 -18.14 -23.23
N ARG A 148 -15.55 -17.73 -23.00
CA ARG A 148 -16.64 -17.89 -23.96
C ARG A 148 -17.34 -16.56 -24.19
N GLU A 149 -17.92 -16.40 -25.37
CA GLU A 149 -18.82 -15.29 -25.65
C GLU A 149 -20.15 -15.50 -24.91
N ALA A 150 -20.73 -14.39 -24.46
CA ALA A 150 -22.00 -14.34 -23.78
C ALA A 150 -22.65 -12.98 -24.06
N THR A 151 -23.97 -12.92 -23.94
CA THR A 151 -24.74 -11.70 -24.14
C THR A 151 -25.55 -11.42 -22.88
N LEU A 152 -25.53 -10.19 -22.40
CA LEU A 152 -26.38 -9.74 -21.29
C LEU A 152 -27.85 -9.68 -21.75
N SER A 153 -28.77 -9.59 -20.79
CA SER A 153 -30.21 -9.47 -21.08
C SER A 153 -30.58 -8.22 -21.87
N ASP A 154 -29.71 -7.19 -21.86
CA ASP A 154 -29.87 -5.95 -22.62
C ASP A 154 -29.26 -6.02 -24.04
N GLY A 155 -28.75 -7.19 -24.46
CA GLY A 155 -28.13 -7.38 -25.77
C GLY A 155 -26.63 -7.07 -25.83
N THR A 156 -26.01 -6.68 -24.71
CA THR A 156 -24.57 -6.37 -24.70
C THR A 156 -23.72 -7.64 -24.70
N ASP A 157 -22.89 -7.82 -25.72
CA ASP A 157 -21.92 -8.91 -25.77
C ASP A 157 -20.73 -8.69 -24.84
N PHE A 158 -20.29 -9.76 -24.19
CA PHE A 158 -19.14 -9.79 -23.30
C PHE A 158 -18.51 -11.19 -23.25
N ARG A 159 -17.31 -11.27 -22.65
CA ARG A 159 -16.60 -12.53 -22.47
C ARG A 159 -16.77 -13.06 -21.05
N GLN A 160 -17.43 -14.21 -20.94
CA GLN A 160 -17.55 -14.96 -19.69
C GLN A 160 -16.38 -15.91 -19.49
N ARG A 161 -16.09 -16.16 -18.22
CA ARG A 161 -15.04 -17.09 -17.77
C ARG A 161 -15.67 -18.41 -17.41
N ILE A 162 -15.12 -19.50 -17.92
CA ILE A 162 -15.60 -20.84 -17.65
C ILE A 162 -14.46 -21.67 -17.10
N VAL A 163 -14.68 -22.29 -15.95
CA VAL A 163 -13.80 -23.31 -15.40
C VAL A 163 -14.36 -24.65 -15.84
N HIS A 164 -13.80 -25.23 -16.90
CA HIS A 164 -14.26 -26.50 -17.44
C HIS A 164 -13.56 -27.70 -16.78
N ASP A 165 -12.39 -27.48 -16.17
CA ASP A 165 -11.67 -28.49 -15.37
C ASP A 165 -11.05 -27.83 -14.13
N ARG A 166 -11.73 -28.00 -12.98
CA ARG A 166 -11.28 -27.45 -11.70
C ARG A 166 -9.96 -28.08 -11.24
N VAL A 167 -9.76 -29.37 -11.47
CA VAL A 167 -8.58 -30.09 -10.99
C VAL A 167 -7.35 -29.63 -11.76
N ALA A 168 -7.45 -29.49 -13.09
CA ALA A 168 -6.38 -28.91 -13.88
C ALA A 168 -6.09 -27.45 -13.51
N MET A 169 -7.14 -26.66 -13.22
CA MET A 169 -6.97 -25.28 -12.76
C MET A 169 -6.21 -25.22 -11.43
N VAL A 170 -6.65 -25.96 -10.41
CA VAL A 170 -5.99 -25.99 -9.09
C VAL A 170 -4.54 -26.45 -9.22
N ARG A 171 -4.28 -27.54 -9.94
CA ARG A 171 -2.92 -28.10 -10.12
C ARG A 171 -1.98 -27.19 -10.91
N SER A 172 -2.48 -26.37 -11.81
CA SER A 172 -1.66 -25.43 -12.60
C SER A 172 -1.52 -24.05 -11.95
N HIS A 173 -2.25 -23.78 -10.86
CA HIS A 173 -2.28 -22.47 -10.22
C HIS A 173 -1.27 -22.35 -9.09
N GLU A 174 -0.42 -21.32 -9.16
CA GLU A 174 0.73 -21.16 -8.25
C GLU A 174 0.36 -21.14 -6.76
N VAL A 175 -0.73 -20.47 -6.40
CA VAL A 175 -1.31 -20.46 -5.04
C VAL A 175 -2.12 -21.73 -4.76
N LEU A 176 -3.19 -21.99 -5.52
CA LEU A 176 -4.13 -23.08 -5.20
C LEU A 176 -3.47 -24.46 -5.15
N ARG A 177 -2.46 -24.73 -5.98
CA ARG A 177 -1.71 -26.00 -5.95
C ARG A 177 -1.04 -26.21 -4.60
N LYS A 178 -0.44 -25.17 -4.03
CA LYS A 178 0.25 -25.25 -2.74
C LYS A 178 -0.76 -25.39 -1.60
N LEU A 179 -1.90 -24.71 -1.68
CA LEU A 179 -3.00 -24.86 -0.73
C LEU A 179 -3.60 -26.28 -0.76
N ASP A 180 -3.77 -26.88 -1.94
CA ASP A 180 -4.24 -28.26 -2.11
C ASP A 180 -3.27 -29.31 -1.54
N GLN A 181 -2.00 -28.94 -1.40
CA GLN A 181 -0.93 -29.78 -0.83
C GLN A 181 -0.73 -29.58 0.67
N ASP A 182 -1.34 -28.53 1.26
CA ASP A 182 -1.21 -28.20 2.67
C ASP A 182 -2.25 -28.99 3.49
N PRO A 183 -1.84 -29.92 4.37
CA PRO A 183 -2.78 -30.70 5.17
C PRO A 183 -3.56 -29.86 6.19
N GLY A 184 -3.08 -28.65 6.52
CA GLY A 184 -3.78 -27.69 7.38
C GLY A 184 -4.79 -26.82 6.64
N TYR A 185 -4.94 -26.98 5.32
CA TYR A 185 -5.83 -26.18 4.49
C TYR A 185 -7.11 -26.96 4.07
N PRO A 186 -8.29 -26.30 4.07
CA PRO A 186 -8.57 -25.02 4.70
C PRO A 186 -8.50 -25.15 6.23
N GLY A 187 -8.15 -24.06 6.91
CA GLY A 187 -8.27 -23.99 8.37
C GLY A 187 -9.73 -24.19 8.82
N GLU A 188 -9.91 -24.52 10.09
CA GLU A 188 -11.25 -24.68 10.68
C GLU A 188 -12.09 -23.40 10.51
N GLY A 189 -13.33 -23.56 10.04
CA GLY A 189 -14.23 -22.43 9.77
C GLY A 189 -13.94 -21.64 8.47
N CYS A 190 -12.90 -22.00 7.72
CA CYS A 190 -12.48 -21.31 6.51
C CYS A 190 -13.06 -21.92 5.23
N ILE A 191 -13.15 -21.10 4.18
CA ILE A 191 -13.69 -21.53 2.88
C ILE A 191 -12.57 -22.13 2.04
N ASP A 192 -12.80 -23.33 1.51
CA ASP A 192 -11.86 -24.00 0.61
C ASP A 192 -11.87 -23.37 -0.79
N ALA A 193 -10.86 -22.55 -1.08
CA ALA A 193 -10.67 -21.93 -2.39
C ALA A 193 -10.30 -22.94 -3.48
N THR A 194 -9.81 -24.15 -3.16
CA THR A 194 -9.58 -25.19 -4.20
C THR A 194 -10.91 -25.73 -4.75
N LYS A 195 -11.98 -25.69 -3.93
CA LYS A 195 -13.33 -26.10 -4.32
C LYS A 195 -14.09 -25.01 -5.07
N ILE A 196 -13.80 -23.74 -4.78
CA ILE A 196 -14.41 -22.55 -5.39
C ILE A 196 -13.28 -21.59 -5.82
N PRO A 197 -12.49 -21.95 -6.85
CA PRO A 197 -11.33 -21.16 -7.23
C PRO A 197 -11.74 -19.74 -7.67
N PRO A 198 -10.97 -18.73 -7.28
CA PRO A 198 -11.21 -17.37 -7.72
C PRO A 198 -10.73 -17.17 -9.16
N VAL A 199 -11.60 -16.65 -10.00
CA VAL A 199 -11.27 -16.24 -11.36
C VAL A 199 -11.57 -14.76 -11.56
N TYR A 200 -10.87 -14.14 -12.51
CA TYR A 200 -11.34 -12.88 -13.06
C TYR A 200 -12.68 -13.14 -13.76
N GLY A 201 -13.65 -12.24 -13.62
CA GLY A 201 -14.89 -12.25 -14.40
C GLY A 201 -15.27 -10.84 -14.82
N TYR A 202 -15.29 -10.55 -16.12
CA TYR A 202 -15.70 -9.23 -16.61
C TYR A 202 -17.15 -8.94 -16.23
N GLY A 203 -17.41 -7.83 -15.54
CA GLY A 203 -18.74 -7.51 -15.03
C GLY A 203 -19.16 -8.32 -13.81
N SER A 204 -18.27 -9.10 -13.19
CA SER A 204 -18.52 -9.77 -11.89
C SER A 204 -18.48 -8.80 -10.70
N ARG A 205 -19.13 -7.64 -10.84
CA ARG A 205 -19.33 -6.66 -9.77
C ARG A 205 -20.32 -7.23 -8.75
N LYS A 206 -20.07 -6.98 -7.47
CA LYS A 206 -20.93 -7.41 -6.36
C LYS A 206 -21.88 -6.32 -5.93
N GLY A 207 -21.54 -5.06 -6.21
CA GLY A 207 -22.33 -3.94 -5.74
C GLY A 207 -22.19 -3.86 -4.23
N LEU A 208 -21.02 -3.44 -3.79
CA LEU A 208 -20.75 -3.06 -2.40
C LEU A 208 -21.82 -2.03 -1.98
N ARG A 209 -22.83 -2.49 -1.22
CA ARG A 209 -23.95 -1.71 -0.66
C ARG A 209 -24.30 -2.17 0.75
N SER A 210 -23.39 -2.93 1.36
CA SER A 210 -23.50 -3.51 2.68
C SER A 210 -22.15 -3.38 3.38
N ASN A 211 -22.18 -3.36 4.70
CA ASN A 211 -21.00 -3.40 5.55
C ASN A 211 -20.25 -4.74 5.49
N GLU A 212 -20.79 -5.78 4.83
CA GLU A 212 -20.10 -7.03 4.53
C GLU A 212 -19.99 -7.28 3.02
N VAL A 213 -18.79 -7.61 2.54
CA VAL A 213 -18.48 -7.90 1.14
C VAL A 213 -18.26 -9.40 0.95
N ASN A 214 -19.12 -10.05 0.14
CA ASN A 214 -19.01 -11.49 -0.12
C ASN A 214 -18.28 -11.80 -1.45
N LEU A 215 -16.99 -12.13 -1.32
CA LEU A 215 -16.08 -12.40 -2.43
C LEU A 215 -16.22 -13.83 -3.00
N PHE A 216 -16.92 -14.75 -2.33
CA PHE A 216 -17.03 -16.17 -2.72
C PHE A 216 -18.19 -16.46 -3.68
N THR A 217 -18.81 -15.41 -4.22
CA THR A 217 -19.90 -15.52 -5.18
C THR A 217 -19.37 -15.48 -6.61
N ARG A 218 -20.11 -16.09 -7.55
CA ARG A 218 -19.70 -16.24 -8.95
C ARG A 218 -19.60 -14.90 -9.72
N GLY A 219 -20.56 -14.00 -9.54
CA GLY A 219 -20.69 -12.80 -10.39
C GLY A 219 -21.15 -13.13 -11.82
N GLN A 220 -21.51 -12.11 -12.60
CA GLN A 220 -22.06 -12.28 -13.95
C GLN A 220 -21.00 -12.63 -15.01
N GLY A 221 -19.75 -12.26 -14.76
CA GLY A 221 -18.59 -12.53 -15.63
C GLY A 221 -18.10 -13.97 -15.61
N VAL A 222 -18.69 -14.84 -14.79
CA VAL A 222 -18.31 -16.24 -14.66
C VAL A 222 -19.51 -17.13 -14.99
N SER A 223 -19.26 -18.13 -15.83
CA SER A 223 -20.24 -19.07 -16.37
C SER A 223 -20.90 -19.91 -15.27
N LYS A 224 -22.20 -20.17 -15.44
CA LYS A 224 -22.93 -21.17 -14.64
C LYS A 224 -22.68 -22.61 -15.12
N SER A 225 -22.41 -22.80 -16.41
CA SER A 225 -22.02 -24.11 -16.94
C SER A 225 -20.53 -24.31 -16.70
N GLY A 226 -20.14 -25.38 -16.02
CA GLY A 226 -18.76 -25.66 -15.61
C GLY A 226 -18.65 -25.84 -14.09
N ALA A 227 -17.41 -26.00 -13.63
CA ALA A 227 -17.11 -26.08 -12.21
C ALA A 227 -17.47 -24.77 -11.49
N ARG A 228 -17.81 -24.90 -10.21
CA ARG A 228 -18.09 -23.75 -9.34
C ARG A 228 -16.82 -22.92 -9.17
N ALA A 229 -16.93 -21.61 -9.34
CA ALA A 229 -15.85 -20.64 -9.16
C ALA A 229 -16.43 -19.33 -8.61
N SER A 230 -15.61 -18.58 -7.87
CA SER A 230 -15.93 -17.21 -7.49
C SER A 230 -15.37 -16.25 -8.53
N GLY A 231 -15.99 -15.08 -8.68
CA GLY A 231 -15.61 -14.12 -9.70
C GLY A 231 -15.66 -12.71 -9.19
N ILE A 232 -14.64 -11.93 -9.52
CA ILE A 232 -14.56 -10.49 -9.25
C ILE A 232 -13.91 -9.80 -10.44
N ASP A 233 -14.41 -8.63 -10.83
CA ASP A 233 -13.80 -7.84 -11.89
C ASP A 233 -12.69 -6.92 -11.36
N CYS A 234 -11.94 -6.30 -12.26
CA CYS A 234 -10.80 -5.46 -11.89
C CYS A 234 -11.19 -4.26 -11.03
N SER A 235 -12.34 -3.64 -11.34
CA SER A 235 -12.79 -2.42 -10.69
C SER A 235 -13.49 -2.65 -9.36
N GLU A 236 -14.23 -3.76 -9.25
CA GLU A 236 -14.80 -4.27 -8.01
C GLU A 236 -13.70 -4.69 -7.05
N PHE A 237 -12.62 -5.31 -7.54
CA PHE A 237 -11.47 -5.67 -6.71
C PHE A 237 -10.85 -4.45 -6.04
N ILE A 238 -10.59 -3.38 -6.79
CA ILE A 238 -10.05 -2.11 -6.25
C ILE A 238 -11.03 -1.46 -5.28
N SER A 239 -12.33 -1.51 -5.61
CA SER A 239 -13.37 -0.94 -4.74
C SER A 239 -13.51 -1.72 -3.43
N ALA A 240 -13.41 -3.05 -3.47
CA ALA A 240 -13.41 -3.90 -2.29
C ALA A 240 -12.15 -3.67 -1.43
N ALA A 241 -11.00 -3.45 -2.07
CA ALA A 241 -9.75 -3.11 -1.38
C ALA A 241 -9.89 -1.78 -0.61
N TYR A 242 -10.46 -0.76 -1.25
CA TYR A 242 -10.74 0.52 -0.60
C TYR A 242 -11.73 0.37 0.54
N ALA A 243 -12.85 -0.31 0.30
CA ALA A 243 -13.87 -0.53 1.32
C ALA A 243 -13.33 -1.31 2.53
N ALA A 244 -12.50 -2.33 2.33
CA ALA A 244 -11.90 -3.15 3.39
C ALA A 244 -10.97 -2.38 4.34
N GLU A 245 -10.51 -1.21 3.91
CA GLU A 245 -9.65 -0.28 4.66
C GLU A 245 -10.34 1.04 4.98
N GLY A 246 -11.66 1.12 4.77
CA GLY A 246 -12.43 2.32 5.05
C GLY A 246 -12.08 3.51 4.16
N LEU A 247 -11.52 3.32 2.96
CA LEU A 247 -11.20 4.39 2.02
C LEU A 247 -12.40 4.74 1.13
N LYS A 248 -12.68 6.02 0.96
CA LYS A 248 -13.71 6.54 0.04
C LYS A 248 -13.11 6.93 -1.30
N PHE A 249 -13.89 6.81 -2.37
CA PHE A 249 -13.56 7.47 -3.64
C PHE A 249 -14.08 8.90 -3.71
N THR A 250 -15.12 9.22 -2.93
CA THR A 250 -15.64 10.58 -2.77
C THR A 250 -16.08 10.84 -1.34
N THR A 251 -15.93 12.05 -0.84
CA THR A 251 -16.29 12.42 0.55
C THR A 251 -17.77 12.23 0.88
N ARG A 252 -18.64 12.15 -0.14
CA ARG A 252 -20.10 11.96 -0.02
C ARG A 252 -20.55 10.51 -0.08
N ASP A 253 -19.62 9.59 -0.25
CA ASP A 253 -19.96 8.17 -0.33
C ASP A 253 -20.26 7.64 1.07
N GLN A 254 -21.46 7.08 1.26
CA GLN A 254 -21.92 6.53 2.55
C GLN A 254 -22.03 5.00 2.52
N ASP A 255 -22.03 4.38 1.34
CA ASP A 255 -22.43 2.98 1.16
C ASP A 255 -21.37 2.15 0.42
N TYR A 256 -20.07 2.43 0.62
CA TYR A 256 -18.96 1.70 0.00
C TYR A 256 -19.06 1.59 -1.53
N ARG A 257 -19.49 2.64 -2.23
CA ARG A 257 -19.87 2.53 -3.64
C ARG A 257 -18.73 1.99 -4.52
N SER A 258 -19.02 0.89 -5.20
CA SER A 258 -18.15 0.38 -6.26
C SER A 258 -18.16 1.29 -7.50
N LEU A 259 -16.98 1.58 -8.04
CA LEU A 259 -16.79 2.37 -9.25
C LEU A 259 -16.28 1.49 -10.40
N THR A 260 -16.80 1.71 -11.61
CA THR A 260 -16.18 1.17 -12.84
C THR A 260 -14.87 1.91 -13.15
N THR A 261 -14.02 1.35 -14.02
CA THR A 261 -12.80 2.05 -14.51
C THR A 261 -13.09 3.42 -15.12
N THR A 262 -14.24 3.56 -15.81
CA THR A 262 -14.71 4.83 -16.36
C THR A 262 -15.19 5.78 -15.27
N SER A 263 -15.99 5.29 -14.33
CA SER A 263 -16.47 6.10 -13.21
C SER A 263 -15.30 6.60 -12.37
N LEU A 264 -14.36 5.74 -12.02
CA LEU A 264 -13.13 6.07 -11.30
C LEU A 264 -12.33 7.17 -12.01
N HIS A 265 -12.12 7.03 -13.32
CA HIS A 265 -11.42 8.05 -14.11
C HIS A 265 -12.14 9.40 -14.12
N ASN A 266 -13.48 9.40 -14.07
CA ASN A 266 -14.26 10.63 -14.07
C ASN A 266 -14.40 11.23 -12.66
N THR A 267 -14.34 10.42 -11.61
CA THR A 267 -14.49 10.84 -10.21
C THR A 267 -13.49 11.93 -9.83
N VAL A 268 -12.27 11.87 -10.38
CA VAL A 268 -11.21 12.86 -10.13
C VAL A 268 -11.61 14.30 -10.42
N LYS A 269 -12.56 14.51 -11.34
CA LYS A 269 -13.08 15.84 -11.72
C LYS A 269 -14.05 16.42 -10.69
N SER A 270 -14.52 15.60 -9.75
CA SER A 270 -15.41 16.03 -8.68
C SER A 270 -14.65 16.83 -7.63
N LYS A 271 -15.26 17.92 -7.14
CA LYS A 271 -14.78 18.66 -5.97
C LYS A 271 -14.72 17.78 -4.72
N ASN A 272 -15.60 16.78 -4.64
CA ASN A 272 -15.68 15.84 -3.53
C ASN A 272 -14.80 14.58 -3.76
N SER A 273 -13.90 14.58 -4.74
CA SER A 273 -13.08 13.40 -5.02
C SER A 273 -12.04 13.18 -3.92
N CYS A 274 -11.96 11.93 -3.44
CA CYS A 274 -10.93 11.45 -2.52
C CYS A 274 -9.77 10.75 -3.24
N VAL A 275 -9.86 10.65 -4.56
CA VAL A 275 -8.76 10.19 -5.41
C VAL A 275 -8.39 11.28 -6.38
N LYS A 276 -7.10 11.58 -6.49
CA LYS A 276 -6.57 12.66 -7.33
C LYS A 276 -5.50 12.12 -8.27
N PRO A 277 -5.37 12.68 -9.48
CA PRO A 277 -4.26 12.34 -10.35
C PRO A 277 -2.94 12.72 -9.69
N VAL A 278 -1.94 11.85 -9.80
CA VAL A 278 -0.66 12.07 -9.16
C VAL A 278 0.16 13.09 -9.95
N LYS A 279 0.88 13.95 -9.22
CA LYS A 279 2.01 14.72 -9.74
C LYS A 279 3.26 14.22 -9.02
N PHE A 280 4.22 13.66 -9.74
CA PHE A 280 5.43 13.15 -9.13
C PHE A 280 6.32 14.31 -8.70
N GLY A 281 6.77 14.31 -7.44
CA GLY A 281 7.89 15.12 -6.99
C GLY A 281 9.17 14.43 -7.42
N LEU A 282 9.84 14.97 -8.44
CA LEU A 282 10.96 14.31 -9.11
C LEU A 282 12.21 14.34 -8.21
N PRO A 283 13.05 13.28 -8.21
CA PRO A 283 13.03 12.12 -9.10
C PRO A 283 12.11 10.96 -8.67
N TYR A 284 11.38 11.11 -7.57
CA TYR A 284 10.47 10.07 -7.06
C TYR A 284 9.26 9.90 -7.98
N SER A 285 8.60 8.74 -7.93
CA SER A 285 7.47 8.45 -8.84
C SER A 285 6.32 7.68 -8.17
N LEU A 286 6.05 6.46 -8.62
CA LEU A 286 4.97 5.62 -8.10
C LEU A 286 5.16 5.36 -6.60
N GLN A 287 4.05 5.26 -5.90
CA GLN A 287 4.00 4.82 -4.50
C GLN A 287 3.09 3.60 -4.38
N SER A 288 3.32 2.80 -3.34
CA SER A 288 2.38 1.75 -2.94
C SER A 288 0.98 2.34 -2.72
N GLY A 289 -0.04 1.68 -3.24
CA GLY A 289 -1.43 2.13 -3.19
C GLY A 289 -1.86 3.03 -4.36
N ASP A 290 -0.94 3.49 -5.22
CA ASP A 290 -1.31 4.20 -6.43
C ASP A 290 -2.16 3.31 -7.35
N ILE A 291 -3.21 3.88 -7.93
CA ILE A 291 -4.08 3.19 -8.89
C ILE A 291 -3.70 3.58 -10.30
N ILE A 292 -3.28 2.61 -11.11
CA ILE A 292 -3.07 2.79 -12.54
C ILE A 292 -4.34 2.35 -13.27
N ASN A 293 -5.01 3.29 -13.91
CA ASN A 293 -6.32 3.08 -14.51
C ASN A 293 -6.33 3.42 -16.01
N LEU A 294 -6.91 2.52 -16.80
CA LEU A 294 -7.23 2.75 -18.21
C LEU A 294 -8.75 2.70 -18.36
N LYS A 295 -9.36 3.90 -18.44
CA LYS A 295 -10.81 4.12 -18.57
C LYS A 295 -11.44 3.18 -19.58
N GLY A 296 -12.46 2.43 -19.17
CA GLY A 296 -13.19 1.49 -20.02
C GLY A 296 -12.40 0.25 -20.43
N SER A 297 -11.33 -0.09 -19.71
CA SER A 297 -10.52 -1.27 -19.99
C SER A 297 -10.11 -2.00 -18.71
N HIS A 298 -9.12 -1.50 -17.98
CA HIS A 298 -8.54 -2.22 -16.84
C HIS A 298 -8.02 -1.26 -15.78
N VAL A 299 -7.91 -1.74 -14.55
CA VAL A 299 -7.35 -1.01 -13.42
C VAL A 299 -6.51 -1.95 -12.56
N VAL A 300 -5.40 -1.43 -12.06
CA VAL A 300 -4.48 -2.14 -11.17
C VAL A 300 -4.06 -1.22 -10.02
N MET A 301 -3.65 -1.82 -8.92
CA MET A 301 -3.07 -1.09 -7.79
C MET A 301 -1.60 -1.42 -7.65
N VAL A 302 -0.74 -0.40 -7.58
CA VAL A 302 0.67 -0.56 -7.25
C VAL A 302 0.77 -1.11 -5.84
N ASP A 303 1.50 -2.20 -5.69
CA ASP A 303 1.56 -2.95 -4.45
C ASP A 303 2.88 -2.75 -3.73
N THR A 304 3.99 -3.21 -4.29
CA THR A 304 5.35 -2.98 -3.77
C THR A 304 6.13 -2.20 -4.81
N ILE A 305 6.88 -1.19 -4.38
CA ILE A 305 7.82 -0.46 -5.22
C ILE A 305 9.23 -0.84 -4.80
N GLY A 306 10.13 -1.01 -5.77
CA GLY A 306 11.56 -1.03 -5.52
C GLY A 306 12.17 0.35 -5.77
N GLU A 307 13.50 0.43 -5.67
CA GLU A 307 14.25 1.62 -6.06
C GLU A 307 13.95 2.02 -7.51
N ASP A 308 13.76 3.33 -7.72
CA ASP A 308 13.41 3.94 -9.01
C ASP A 308 12.38 3.13 -9.82
N PRO A 309 11.12 3.02 -9.35
CA PRO A 309 10.16 2.03 -9.85
C PRO A 309 9.82 2.19 -11.33
N LEU A 310 10.05 3.37 -11.91
CA LEU A 310 9.85 3.69 -13.32
C LEU A 310 11.15 3.97 -14.09
N ALA A 311 12.32 3.73 -13.47
CA ALA A 311 13.65 4.00 -14.02
C ALA A 311 13.88 5.48 -14.43
N ILE A 312 13.11 6.41 -13.87
CA ILE A 312 13.14 7.82 -14.23
C ILE A 312 14.47 8.44 -13.81
N ARG A 313 14.93 8.14 -12.59
CA ARG A 313 16.18 8.70 -12.05
C ARG A 313 17.36 8.21 -12.87
N LYS A 314 17.51 6.87 -12.99
CA LYS A 314 18.58 6.19 -13.71
C LYS A 314 18.79 6.78 -15.11
N PHE A 315 17.71 6.94 -15.89
CA PHE A 315 17.84 7.41 -17.27
C PHE A 315 17.94 8.94 -17.40
N SER A 316 17.50 9.71 -16.39
CA SER A 316 17.69 11.16 -16.37
C SER A 316 19.14 11.56 -16.10
N GLU A 317 19.83 10.86 -15.19
CA GLU A 317 21.26 11.04 -14.91
C GLU A 317 22.13 10.77 -16.14
N LEU A 318 21.71 9.81 -16.97
CA LEU A 318 22.39 9.46 -18.21
C LEU A 318 22.01 10.36 -19.40
N GLY A 319 20.99 11.21 -19.27
CA GLY A 319 20.43 11.99 -20.38
C GLY A 319 19.79 11.12 -21.48
N ARG A 320 19.38 9.89 -21.16
CA ARG A 320 18.91 8.86 -22.13
C ARG A 320 17.45 8.46 -21.90
N CYS A 321 16.57 9.45 -21.69
CA CYS A 321 15.18 9.19 -21.30
C CYS A 321 14.37 8.32 -22.26
N ASP A 322 14.66 8.34 -23.57
CA ASP A 322 13.93 7.54 -24.56
C ASP A 322 14.25 6.04 -24.50
N ASP A 323 15.31 5.67 -23.77
CA ASP A 323 15.76 4.29 -23.61
C ASP A 323 15.05 3.54 -22.47
N ILE A 324 14.22 4.22 -21.66
CA ILE A 324 13.40 3.57 -20.64
C ILE A 324 12.53 2.51 -21.32
N THR A 325 12.53 1.28 -20.81
CA THR A 325 11.66 0.18 -21.26
C THR A 325 10.83 -0.37 -20.09
N ILE A 326 9.80 -1.17 -20.40
CA ILE A 326 8.98 -1.84 -19.36
C ILE A 326 9.82 -2.85 -18.56
N SER A 327 10.90 -3.40 -19.13
CA SER A 327 11.83 -4.26 -18.38
C SER A 327 12.61 -3.53 -17.30
N ASP A 328 12.72 -2.20 -17.37
CA ASP A 328 13.37 -1.39 -16.34
C ASP A 328 12.45 -1.09 -15.15
N PHE A 329 11.15 -1.39 -15.25
CA PHE A 329 10.22 -1.15 -14.14
C PHE A 329 10.50 -2.06 -12.96
N ASN A 330 10.48 -1.48 -11.77
CA ASN A 330 10.81 -2.16 -10.51
C ASN A 330 9.66 -2.01 -9.52
N PHE A 331 8.51 -2.60 -9.84
CA PHE A 331 7.37 -2.63 -8.94
C PHE A 331 6.47 -3.84 -9.21
N THR A 332 5.70 -4.23 -8.20
CA THR A 332 4.59 -5.18 -8.33
C THR A 332 3.26 -4.45 -8.28
N TYR A 333 2.24 -5.07 -8.85
CA TYR A 333 0.87 -4.58 -8.74
C TYR A 333 -0.08 -5.73 -8.37
N ILE A 334 -1.18 -5.39 -7.70
CA ILE A 334 -2.29 -6.31 -7.44
C ILE A 334 -3.45 -5.94 -8.37
N HIS A 335 -4.12 -6.96 -8.90
CA HIS A 335 -5.31 -6.76 -9.71
C HIS A 335 -6.20 -8.01 -9.72
N SER A 336 -7.40 -7.88 -10.29
CA SER A 336 -8.16 -9.00 -10.85
C SER A 336 -8.23 -8.84 -12.37
N GLY A 337 -7.60 -9.73 -13.14
CA GLY A 337 -7.60 -9.67 -14.60
C GLY A 337 -7.07 -10.97 -15.21
N ALA A 338 -7.40 -11.25 -16.47
CA ALA A 338 -7.10 -12.55 -17.11
C ALA A 338 -5.64 -12.74 -17.57
N LEU A 339 -4.65 -12.15 -16.89
CA LEU A 339 -3.25 -12.32 -17.25
C LEU A 339 -2.86 -13.79 -17.07
N LYS A 340 -2.40 -14.46 -18.14
CA LYS A 340 -2.05 -15.89 -18.11
C LYS A 340 -3.19 -16.78 -17.59
N ASN A 341 -4.44 -16.34 -17.82
CA ASN A 341 -5.68 -16.91 -17.28
C ASN A 341 -5.84 -16.88 -15.75
N TYR A 342 -4.95 -16.23 -15.00
CA TYR A 342 -5.13 -15.99 -13.57
C TYR A 342 -6.32 -15.06 -13.31
N GLY A 343 -6.82 -15.10 -12.07
CA GLY A 343 -7.80 -14.16 -11.56
C GLY A 343 -7.16 -13.06 -10.73
N PRO A 344 -7.63 -12.83 -9.50
CA PRO A 344 -6.94 -11.99 -8.51
C PRO A 344 -5.52 -12.49 -8.22
N ALA A 345 -4.52 -11.63 -8.41
CA ALA A 345 -3.11 -11.96 -8.19
C ALA A 345 -2.23 -10.71 -7.99
N ARG A 346 -1.06 -10.93 -7.37
CA ARG A 346 0.10 -10.02 -7.44
C ARG A 346 0.92 -10.33 -8.67
N VAL A 347 1.42 -9.30 -9.35
CA VAL A 347 2.15 -9.46 -10.61
C VAL A 347 3.35 -8.52 -10.65
N ASP A 348 4.48 -9.02 -11.16
CA ASP A 348 5.64 -8.20 -11.51
C ASP A 348 5.34 -7.39 -12.80
N ALA A 349 5.49 -6.07 -12.75
CA ALA A 349 5.28 -5.18 -13.88
C ALA A 349 6.10 -5.57 -15.13
N ARG A 350 7.29 -6.15 -14.95
CA ARG A 350 8.18 -6.60 -16.03
C ARG A 350 7.59 -7.74 -16.87
N THR A 351 6.54 -8.41 -16.38
CA THR A 351 5.78 -9.40 -17.16
C THR A 351 5.23 -8.82 -18.47
N HIS A 352 5.01 -7.50 -18.52
CA HIS A 352 4.53 -6.79 -19.72
C HIS A 352 5.64 -6.40 -20.70
N ALA A 353 6.91 -6.69 -20.42
CA ALA A 353 8.02 -6.26 -21.29
C ALA A 353 8.00 -6.93 -22.68
N LYS A 354 7.56 -8.20 -22.75
CA LYS A 354 7.55 -8.97 -24.01
C LYS A 354 6.21 -8.91 -24.75
N ASN A 355 5.13 -8.55 -24.06
CA ASN A 355 3.77 -8.59 -24.58
C ASN A 355 3.22 -7.18 -24.76
N ARG A 356 2.48 -6.94 -25.84
CA ARG A 356 1.85 -5.63 -26.06
C ARG A 356 0.82 -5.37 -24.95
N SER A 357 1.09 -4.36 -24.12
CA SER A 357 0.19 -3.90 -23.07
C SER A 357 -0.03 -2.41 -23.20
N THR A 358 -1.24 -1.99 -23.62
CA THR A 358 -1.57 -0.56 -23.81
C THR A 358 -1.34 0.23 -22.53
N MET A 359 -1.79 -0.28 -21.38
CA MET A 359 -1.62 0.36 -20.07
C MET A 359 -0.15 0.61 -19.74
N PHE A 360 0.71 -0.42 -19.86
CA PHE A 360 2.12 -0.31 -19.48
C PHE A 360 2.95 0.45 -20.52
N ASN A 361 2.55 0.43 -21.80
CA ASN A 361 3.14 1.31 -22.81
C ASN A 361 2.81 2.77 -22.57
N THR A 362 1.58 3.08 -22.13
CA THR A 362 1.23 4.46 -21.72
C THR A 362 1.97 4.86 -20.45
N LEU A 363 2.11 3.96 -19.47
CA LEU A 363 2.93 4.21 -18.28
C LEU A 363 4.40 4.50 -18.64
N ARG A 364 4.99 3.73 -19.55
CA ARG A 364 6.32 3.99 -20.11
C ARG A 364 6.42 5.39 -20.73
N ALA A 365 5.44 5.79 -21.54
CA ALA A 365 5.45 7.13 -22.13
C ALA A 365 5.41 8.24 -21.06
N GLN A 366 4.69 8.03 -19.96
CA GLN A 366 4.70 8.97 -18.82
C GLN A 366 6.04 8.98 -18.07
N ALA A 367 6.70 7.82 -17.93
CA ALA A 367 8.04 7.73 -17.35
C ALA A 367 9.07 8.49 -18.20
N VAL A 368 9.07 8.28 -19.52
CA VAL A 368 9.93 9.02 -20.47
C VAL A 368 9.69 10.54 -20.37
N SER A 369 8.43 10.96 -20.33
CA SER A 369 8.06 12.37 -20.18
C SER A 369 8.56 12.97 -18.87
N SER A 370 8.44 12.23 -17.76
CA SER A 370 8.91 12.64 -16.43
C SER A 370 10.43 12.70 -16.36
N CYS A 371 11.13 11.74 -16.96
CA CYS A 371 12.59 11.77 -17.11
C CYS A 371 13.04 13.03 -17.87
N LYS A 372 12.38 13.35 -19.00
CA LYS A 372 12.66 14.57 -19.77
C LYS A 372 12.39 15.84 -18.96
N ALA A 373 11.40 15.81 -18.05
CA ALA A 373 11.15 16.92 -17.13
C ALA A 373 12.31 17.13 -16.14
N ILE A 374 12.91 16.06 -15.60
CA ILE A 374 14.12 16.15 -14.76
C ILE A 374 15.28 16.76 -15.54
N VAL A 375 15.55 16.26 -16.74
CA VAL A 375 16.62 16.79 -17.61
C VAL A 375 16.41 18.28 -17.91
N ALA A 376 15.15 18.70 -18.05
CA ALA A 376 14.76 20.10 -18.18
C ALA A 376 14.69 20.89 -16.85
N LYS A 377 15.25 20.35 -15.76
CA LYS A 377 15.31 20.96 -14.42
C LYS A 377 13.95 21.31 -13.81
N LYS A 378 12.92 20.52 -14.11
CA LYS A 378 11.61 20.64 -13.44
C LYS A 378 11.61 19.84 -12.16
N GLU A 379 11.02 20.41 -11.11
CA GLU A 379 10.84 19.75 -9.81
C GLU A 379 9.71 18.71 -9.83
N TYR A 380 8.72 18.89 -10.71
CA TYR A 380 7.56 18.03 -10.78
C TYR A 380 7.27 17.52 -12.19
N SER A 381 6.69 16.33 -12.28
CA SER A 381 6.08 15.83 -13.52
C SER A 381 4.85 16.65 -13.90
N ASN A 382 4.34 16.40 -15.11
CA ASN A 382 2.95 16.75 -15.42
C ASN A 382 2.00 15.89 -14.56
N GLU A 383 0.76 16.34 -14.45
CA GLU A 383 -0.30 15.55 -13.84
C GLU A 383 -0.48 14.23 -14.63
N MET A 384 -0.54 13.11 -13.92
CA MET A 384 -0.61 11.76 -14.49
C MET A 384 -2.01 11.41 -14.98
N MET A 385 -2.54 12.23 -15.89
CA MET A 385 -3.85 12.08 -16.51
C MET A 385 -3.75 12.46 -17.99
N SER A 386 -4.01 11.50 -18.88
CA SER A 386 -3.96 11.73 -20.33
C SER A 386 -4.93 10.84 -21.08
N GLY A 387 -5.90 11.44 -21.78
CA GLY A 387 -6.91 10.74 -22.55
C GLY A 387 -7.72 9.76 -21.68
N ARG A 388 -7.47 8.46 -21.83
CA ARG A 388 -8.11 7.38 -21.06
C ARG A 388 -7.25 6.89 -19.89
N PHE A 389 -5.99 7.29 -19.81
CA PHE A 389 -5.03 6.82 -18.82
C PHE A 389 -4.98 7.78 -17.63
N SER A 390 -4.86 7.22 -16.43
CA SER A 390 -4.65 8.00 -15.21
C SER A 390 -3.90 7.20 -14.15
N ILE A 391 -2.99 7.84 -13.43
CA ILE A 391 -2.42 7.33 -12.17
C ILE A 391 -3.03 8.15 -11.03
N LEU A 392 -3.74 7.50 -10.13
CA LEU A 392 -4.53 8.13 -9.08
C LEU A 392 -3.99 7.75 -7.70
N ARG A 393 -4.03 8.69 -6.76
CA ARG A 393 -3.70 8.46 -5.35
C ARG A 393 -4.83 8.90 -4.46
N HIS A 394 -5.06 8.14 -3.38
CA HIS A 394 -6.02 8.51 -2.35
C HIS A 394 -5.52 9.73 -1.55
N ASP A 395 -6.42 10.65 -1.25
CA ASP A 395 -6.16 11.81 -0.40
C ASP A 395 -6.29 11.39 1.08
N SER A 396 -5.27 10.67 1.56
CA SER A 396 -5.24 10.18 2.93
C SER A 396 -5.05 11.30 3.97
N SER A 397 -4.74 12.53 3.56
CA SER A 397 -4.70 13.69 4.45
C SER A 397 -6.09 14.24 4.82
N ASN A 398 -7.13 13.87 4.05
CA ASN A 398 -8.47 14.35 4.29
C ASN A 398 -9.30 13.32 5.06
N SER A 399 -9.64 13.59 6.32
CA SER A 399 -10.45 12.68 7.15
C SER A 399 -11.83 12.38 6.55
N ALA A 400 -12.42 13.31 5.78
CA ALA A 400 -13.69 13.07 5.10
C ALA A 400 -13.60 12.02 3.97
N CYS A 401 -12.38 11.61 3.60
CA CYS A 401 -12.11 10.54 2.65
C CYS A 401 -12.03 9.15 3.29
N PHE A 402 -12.37 9.05 4.57
CA PHE A 402 -12.49 7.77 5.25
C PHE A 402 -13.94 7.51 5.67
N TYR A 403 -14.35 6.25 5.62
CA TYR A 403 -15.53 5.76 6.31
C TYR A 403 -15.23 5.66 7.80
N ASP A 404 -16.27 5.80 8.62
CA ASP A 404 -16.14 5.67 10.08
C ASP A 404 -15.75 4.24 10.47
N GLU A 405 -16.24 3.25 9.71
CA GLU A 405 -15.85 1.85 9.84
C GLU A 405 -15.40 1.30 8.47
N PRO A 406 -14.38 0.42 8.42
CA PRO A 406 -14.10 -0.36 7.23
C PRO A 406 -15.20 -1.40 6.94
N ALA A 407 -15.46 -1.68 5.67
CA ALA A 407 -16.30 -2.80 5.28
C ALA A 407 -15.64 -4.12 5.66
N LYS A 408 -16.41 -5.04 6.25
CA LYS A 408 -15.96 -6.39 6.58
C LYS A 408 -15.92 -7.24 5.32
N LEU A 409 -14.87 -8.03 5.13
CA LEU A 409 -14.89 -9.06 4.10
C LEU A 409 -15.47 -10.34 4.71
N LYS A 410 -16.38 -11.00 4.02
CA LYS A 410 -16.88 -12.30 4.47
C LYS A 410 -15.67 -13.25 4.60
N GLY A 411 -15.59 -14.00 5.69
CA GLY A 411 -14.49 -14.95 5.93
C GLY A 411 -13.13 -14.31 6.20
N GLU A 412 -13.07 -12.99 6.47
CA GLU A 412 -11.83 -12.28 6.83
C GLU A 412 -11.19 -12.83 8.11
N SER A 413 -11.99 -13.36 9.05
CA SER A 413 -11.50 -13.94 10.31
C SER A 413 -10.44 -15.02 10.11
N CYS A 414 -10.50 -15.74 8.98
CA CYS A 414 -9.53 -16.77 8.61
C CYS A 414 -8.14 -16.24 8.24
N ILE A 415 -8.04 -14.95 7.94
CA ILE A 415 -6.81 -14.30 7.46
C ILE A 415 -6.32 -13.18 8.38
N ASN A 416 -6.96 -12.99 9.54
CA ASN A 416 -6.59 -11.92 10.47
C ASN A 416 -5.13 -12.00 10.91
N GLN A 417 -4.56 -13.19 11.04
CA GLN A 417 -3.14 -13.36 11.36
C GLN A 417 -2.18 -12.94 10.22
N CYS A 418 -2.62 -13.01 8.96
CA CYS A 418 -1.75 -12.80 7.80
C CYS A 418 -1.14 -11.40 7.75
N LEU A 419 -1.93 -10.39 8.10
CA LEU A 419 -1.55 -9.00 7.95
C LEU A 419 -0.92 -8.42 9.22
N GLN A 420 -1.09 -9.08 10.37
CA GLN A 420 -0.42 -8.73 11.61
C GLN A 420 1.09 -8.92 11.52
N GLU A 421 1.55 -9.94 10.79
CA GLU A 421 2.98 -10.22 10.57
C GLU A 421 3.62 -9.20 9.63
N GLU A 422 2.92 -8.77 8.57
CA GLU A 422 3.41 -7.72 7.67
C GLU A 422 3.49 -6.34 8.37
N ILE A 423 2.49 -6.00 9.20
CA ILE A 423 2.52 -4.77 10.01
C ILE A 423 3.67 -4.81 11.01
N LYS A 424 3.95 -5.96 11.64
CA LYS A 424 5.10 -6.11 12.57
C LYS A 424 6.44 -5.99 11.84
N GLY A 425 6.55 -6.55 10.63
CA GLY A 425 7.74 -6.40 9.78
C GLY A 425 8.00 -4.97 9.34
N ALA A 426 6.94 -4.21 9.03
CA ALA A 426 7.04 -2.79 8.66
C ALA A 426 7.36 -1.86 9.85
N LYS A 427 6.96 -2.22 11.08
CA LYS A 427 7.18 -1.41 12.31
C LYS A 427 8.53 -1.64 12.99
N ASN A 428 9.25 -2.70 12.65
CA ASN A 428 10.52 -3.08 13.30
C ASN A 428 11.77 -2.62 12.54
N VAL A 429 11.67 -1.59 11.70
CA VAL A 429 12.83 -1.04 10.96
C VAL A 429 12.95 0.45 11.12
#